data_AF-A0A197ZY80-F1
#
_entry.id   AF-A0A197ZY80-F1
#
_cell.length_a   1.000
_cell.length_b   1.000
_cell.length_c   1.000
_cell.angle_alpha   90.00
_cell.angle_beta   90.00
_cell.angle_gamma   90.00
#
_symmetry.space_group_name_H-M   'P 1'
#
loop_
_entity.id
_entity.type
_entity.pdbx_description
1 polymer ?
#
loop_
_entity_poly.entity_id
_entity_poly.type
_entity_poly.pdbx_seq_one_letter_code
_entity_poly.pdbx_strand_id
1 'polypeptide(L)'
;MIKSSLLNNITSILQYRGIHSVNNITQIVLIYEYILCYMEMNEGISTRRVFKLSIELMKTFIIDGKYLEMKTIEKELTLVKDFIKKSLDDKELEFSRYEWKSLGIVAKYTRVYKYEWNKEELQELLYDLGILPHVSKIDEKLLTPDQKILLTPFVLNDRKTIRYFPNNQSKSVDVVLTTVVQDSKDCSLEFFLLWWKKLNGKYHILLAEWKKLKSIAAISQSFSVETKIHWELGVFCLQSKLEYDTLRIFKSDLHDLLIKCCKVEISELDRFLAKGLINKREIDNFRKIQDIFVRFTLIEKSRENKIFEYLSKRRSKILNFNL
;
A
#
# COMPACT_ATOMS: atom_id res chain seq x y z
N MET A 1 -24.91 18.30 -29.60
CA MET A 1 -23.70 18.39 -30.45
C MET A 1 -22.45 17.77 -29.78
N ILE A 2 -22.11 18.12 -28.53
CA ILE A 2 -20.88 17.62 -27.84
C ILE A 2 -20.87 16.10 -27.63
N LYS A 3 -22.02 15.48 -27.31
CA LYS A 3 -22.13 14.02 -27.09
C LYS A 3 -21.77 13.17 -28.31
N SER A 4 -22.13 13.57 -29.53
CA SER A 4 -21.81 12.78 -30.73
C SER A 4 -20.36 12.96 -31.16
N SER A 5 -19.79 14.15 -30.97
CA SER A 5 -18.37 14.42 -31.23
C SER A 5 -17.46 13.61 -30.31
N LEU A 6 -17.76 13.55 -29.02
CA LEU A 6 -16.95 12.78 -28.05
C LEU A 6 -17.02 11.27 -28.34
N LEU A 7 -18.22 10.76 -28.65
CA LEU A 7 -18.41 9.35 -28.98
C LEU A 7 -17.69 8.97 -30.28
N ASN A 8 -17.73 9.84 -31.29
CA ASN A 8 -17.02 9.63 -32.56
C ASN A 8 -15.50 9.65 -32.39
N ASN A 9 -14.96 10.54 -31.54
CA ASN A 9 -13.54 10.61 -31.25
C ASN A 9 -13.04 9.40 -30.45
N ILE A 10 -13.82 8.93 -29.48
CA ILE A 10 -13.50 7.70 -28.73
C ILE A 10 -13.52 6.50 -29.68
N THR A 11 -14.50 6.42 -30.58
CA THR A 11 -14.64 5.32 -31.53
C THR A 11 -13.51 5.29 -32.56
N SER A 12 -13.08 6.44 -33.10
CA SER A 12 -11.99 6.50 -34.08
C SER A 12 -10.63 6.12 -33.48
N ILE A 13 -10.36 6.47 -32.22
CA ILE A 13 -9.11 6.12 -31.53
C ILE A 13 -9.08 4.65 -31.14
N LEU A 14 -10.21 4.09 -30.70
CA LEU A 14 -10.33 2.66 -30.45
C LEU A 14 -10.09 1.85 -31.71
N GLN A 15 -10.63 2.31 -32.85
CA GLN A 15 -10.36 1.74 -34.17
C GLN A 15 -8.89 1.88 -34.57
N TYR A 16 -8.27 3.05 -34.35
CA TYR A 16 -6.84 3.28 -34.63
C TYR A 16 -5.91 2.36 -33.83
N ARG A 17 -6.33 1.92 -32.64
CA ARG A 17 -5.58 0.97 -31.80
C ARG A 17 -6.01 -0.49 -31.96
N GLY A 18 -6.83 -0.81 -32.96
CA GLY A 18 -7.28 -2.17 -33.25
C GLY A 18 -8.24 -2.76 -32.21
N ILE A 19 -8.90 -1.92 -31.41
CA ILE A 19 -9.85 -2.34 -30.38
C ILE A 19 -11.26 -2.27 -30.99
N HIS A 20 -11.75 -3.41 -31.46
CA HIS A 20 -13.05 -3.53 -32.12
C HIS A 20 -14.22 -3.87 -31.17
N SER A 21 -13.92 -4.31 -29.94
CA SER A 21 -14.89 -4.48 -28.86
C SER A 21 -14.25 -4.21 -27.49
N VAL A 22 -15.01 -3.60 -26.58
CA VAL A 22 -14.57 -3.32 -25.20
C VAL A 22 -14.97 -4.50 -24.31
N ASN A 23 -14.16 -5.57 -24.35
CA ASN A 23 -14.49 -6.82 -23.66
C ASN A 23 -13.68 -7.02 -22.35
N ASN A 24 -12.81 -6.06 -21.99
CA ASN A 24 -11.95 -6.19 -20.81
C ASN A 24 -11.83 -4.85 -20.06
N ILE A 25 -11.85 -4.91 -18.72
CA ILE A 25 -11.64 -3.79 -17.79
C ILE A 25 -10.40 -2.96 -18.16
N THR A 26 -9.35 -3.59 -18.68
CA THR A 26 -8.12 -2.89 -19.10
C THR A 26 -8.39 -1.87 -20.22
N GLN A 27 -9.28 -2.19 -21.16
CA GLN A 27 -9.69 -1.29 -22.24
C GLN A 27 -10.64 -0.20 -21.71
N ILE A 28 -11.56 -0.54 -20.80
CA ILE A 28 -12.42 0.44 -20.12
C ILE A 28 -11.55 1.47 -19.39
N VAL A 29 -10.48 1.03 -18.74
CA VAL A 29 -9.61 1.90 -17.97
C VAL A 29 -8.68 2.73 -18.84
N LEU A 30 -8.22 2.24 -20.00
CA LEU A 30 -7.50 3.07 -20.97
C LEU A 30 -8.40 4.14 -21.60
N ILE A 31 -9.66 3.80 -21.89
CA ILE A 31 -10.69 4.75 -22.27
C ILE A 31 -10.91 5.76 -21.13
N TYR A 32 -10.88 5.31 -19.88
CA TYR A 32 -11.05 6.16 -18.70
C TYR A 32 -9.89 7.12 -18.47
N GLU A 33 -8.65 6.67 -18.60
CA GLU A 33 -7.44 7.51 -18.50
C GLU A 33 -7.40 8.56 -19.62
N TYR A 34 -7.81 8.17 -20.83
CA TYR A 34 -7.95 9.11 -21.95
C TYR A 34 -9.09 10.12 -21.73
N ILE A 35 -10.25 9.66 -21.23
CA ILE A 35 -11.36 10.55 -20.88
C ILE A 35 -10.96 11.50 -19.75
N LEU A 36 -10.23 11.05 -18.72
CA LEU A 36 -9.70 11.90 -17.65
C LEU A 36 -8.73 12.96 -18.20
N CYS A 37 -7.74 12.56 -19.01
CA CYS A 37 -6.80 13.50 -19.65
C CYS A 37 -7.53 14.48 -20.59
N TYR A 38 -8.46 14.00 -21.40
CA TYR A 38 -9.21 14.84 -22.34
C TYR A 38 -10.19 15.78 -21.61
N MET A 39 -10.78 15.35 -20.49
CA MET A 39 -11.69 16.14 -19.65
C MET A 39 -10.93 17.17 -18.79
N GLU A 40 -9.72 16.86 -18.34
CA GLU A 40 -8.83 17.85 -17.69
C GLU A 40 -8.41 18.96 -18.66
N MET A 41 -8.29 18.65 -19.96
CA MET A 41 -7.82 19.61 -20.97
C MET A 41 -8.92 20.47 -21.61
N ASN A 42 -10.17 20.00 -21.75
CA ASN A 42 -11.11 20.64 -22.67
C ASN A 42 -12.44 21.15 -22.11
N GLU A 43 -13.02 20.58 -21.06
CA GLU A 43 -14.31 21.07 -20.55
C GLU A 43 -14.44 20.75 -19.07
N GLY A 44 -14.76 21.75 -18.24
CA GLY A 44 -15.02 21.64 -16.80
C GLY A 44 -16.22 20.74 -16.46
N ILE A 45 -16.16 19.48 -16.85
CA ILE A 45 -17.10 18.43 -16.50
C ILE A 45 -16.86 18.10 -15.04
N SER A 46 -17.92 18.30 -14.25
CA SER A 46 -17.93 18.10 -12.81
C SER A 46 -17.29 16.77 -12.42
N THR A 47 -16.23 16.86 -11.62
CA THR A 47 -15.54 15.75 -10.91
C THR A 47 -16.51 14.76 -10.23
N ARG A 48 -17.77 15.17 -10.06
CA ARG A 48 -18.89 14.40 -9.50
C ARG A 48 -19.32 13.23 -10.36
N ARG A 49 -19.22 13.36 -11.69
CA ARG A 49 -19.57 12.27 -12.61
C ARG A 49 -18.52 11.17 -12.59
N VAL A 50 -17.24 11.55 -12.66
CA VAL A 50 -16.09 10.64 -12.53
C VAL A 50 -16.20 9.88 -11.20
N PHE A 51 -16.47 10.61 -10.13
CA PHE A 51 -16.64 10.02 -8.81
C PHE A 51 -17.73 8.94 -8.78
N LYS A 52 -18.96 9.30 -9.17
CA LYS A 52 -20.09 8.35 -9.18
C LYS A 52 -19.76 7.09 -9.99
N LEU A 53 -19.18 7.27 -11.17
CA LEU A 53 -18.81 6.15 -12.02
C LEU A 53 -17.73 5.25 -11.39
N SER A 54 -16.74 5.84 -10.72
CA SER A 54 -15.71 5.08 -10.01
C SER A 54 -16.28 4.27 -8.85
N ILE A 55 -17.26 4.81 -8.12
CA ILE A 55 -17.99 4.08 -7.08
C ILE A 55 -18.80 2.95 -7.70
N GLU A 56 -19.53 3.17 -8.80
CA GLU A 56 -20.26 2.10 -9.50
C GLU A 56 -19.32 0.98 -9.97
N LEU A 57 -18.13 1.29 -10.50
CA LEU A 57 -17.13 0.27 -10.85
C LEU A 57 -16.65 -0.52 -9.62
N MET A 58 -16.48 0.16 -8.48
CA MET A 58 -16.17 -0.53 -7.22
C MET A 58 -17.33 -1.42 -6.76
N LYS A 59 -18.59 -0.99 -6.95
CA LYS A 59 -19.78 -1.80 -6.67
C LYS A 59 -19.81 -3.04 -7.55
N THR A 60 -19.59 -2.89 -8.86
CA THR A 60 -19.51 -4.02 -9.81
C THR A 60 -18.42 -5.00 -9.40
N PHE A 61 -17.22 -4.53 -9.04
CA PHE A 61 -16.14 -5.39 -8.55
C PHE A 61 -16.54 -6.21 -7.30
N ILE A 62 -17.44 -5.69 -6.47
CA ILE A 62 -17.97 -6.40 -5.30
C ILE A 62 -19.09 -7.37 -5.70
N ILE A 63 -20.05 -6.93 -6.53
CA ILE A 63 -21.18 -7.76 -7.03
C ILE A 63 -20.67 -8.97 -7.81
N ASP A 64 -19.64 -8.77 -8.65
CA ASP A 64 -19.01 -9.84 -9.44
C ASP A 64 -18.24 -10.86 -8.57
N GLY A 65 -18.21 -10.68 -7.24
CA GLY A 65 -17.53 -11.58 -6.31
C GLY A 65 -16.00 -11.42 -6.30
N LYS A 66 -15.41 -10.51 -7.09
CA LYS A 66 -13.95 -10.33 -7.16
C LYS A 66 -13.34 -9.83 -5.85
N TYR A 67 -14.04 -8.94 -5.14
CA TYR A 67 -13.60 -8.48 -3.82
C TYR A 67 -13.57 -9.64 -2.82
N LEU A 68 -14.62 -10.46 -2.84
CA LEU A 68 -14.75 -11.62 -1.99
C LEU A 68 -13.64 -12.64 -2.29
N GLU A 69 -13.47 -12.99 -3.55
CA GLU A 69 -12.42 -13.88 -4.03
C GLU A 69 -11.03 -13.40 -3.62
N MET A 70 -10.72 -12.11 -3.81
CA MET A 70 -9.46 -11.51 -3.37
C MET A 70 -9.23 -11.73 -1.87
N LYS A 71 -10.27 -11.58 -1.05
CA LYS A 71 -10.21 -11.78 0.41
C LYS A 71 -10.12 -13.23 0.83
N THR A 72 -10.77 -14.14 0.10
CA THR A 72 -10.62 -15.59 0.30
C THR A 72 -9.20 -16.02 -0.02
N ILE A 73 -8.65 -15.62 -1.17
CA ILE A 73 -7.28 -15.94 -1.57
C ILE A 73 -6.26 -15.37 -0.57
N GLU A 74 -6.48 -14.17 -0.02
CA GLU A 74 -5.62 -13.59 1.04
C GLU A 74 -5.52 -14.50 2.27
N LYS A 75 -6.65 -15.08 2.71
CA LYS A 75 -6.69 -16.05 3.80
C LYS A 75 -6.02 -17.37 3.41
N GLU A 76 -6.32 -17.92 2.22
CA GLU A 76 -5.70 -19.17 1.72
C GLU A 76 -4.18 -19.06 1.63
N LEU A 77 -3.67 -17.95 1.09
CA LEU A 77 -2.23 -17.70 1.00
C LEU A 77 -1.55 -17.75 2.36
N THR A 78 -2.23 -17.29 3.42
CA THR A 78 -1.72 -17.35 4.79
C THR A 78 -1.65 -18.80 5.27
N LEU A 79 -2.73 -19.57 5.09
CA LEU A 79 -2.78 -20.98 5.49
C LEU A 79 -1.74 -21.85 4.76
N VAL A 80 -1.64 -21.69 3.43
CA VAL A 80 -0.65 -22.43 2.61
C VAL A 80 0.77 -22.05 3.01
N LYS A 81 1.02 -20.76 3.28
CA LYS A 81 2.33 -20.29 3.73
C LYS A 81 2.69 -20.88 5.11
N ASP A 82 1.73 -20.97 6.03
CA ASP A 82 1.94 -21.57 7.35
C ASP A 82 2.18 -23.09 7.26
N PHE A 83 1.49 -23.80 6.36
CA PHE A 83 1.76 -25.21 6.09
C PHE A 83 3.18 -25.43 5.55
N ILE A 84 3.58 -24.65 4.54
CA ILE A 84 4.93 -24.72 3.96
C ILE A 84 5.98 -24.42 5.03
N LYS A 85 5.72 -23.42 5.89
CA LYS A 85 6.60 -23.07 7.01
C LYS A 85 6.77 -24.26 7.96
N LYS A 86 5.68 -24.86 8.44
CA LYS A 86 5.73 -26.03 9.34
C LYS A 86 6.53 -27.19 8.73
N SER A 87 6.28 -27.48 7.45
CA SER A 87 6.98 -28.53 6.70
C SER A 87 8.50 -28.30 6.56
N LEU A 88 8.95 -27.05 6.73
CA LEU A 88 10.36 -26.68 6.71
C LEU A 88 10.96 -26.56 8.12
N ASP A 89 10.17 -26.13 9.10
CA ASP A 89 10.59 -26.02 10.50
C ASP A 89 10.99 -27.42 11.04
N ASP A 90 10.30 -28.49 10.62
CA ASP A 90 10.65 -29.89 10.92
C ASP A 90 12.05 -30.32 10.44
N LYS A 91 12.72 -29.50 9.61
CA LYS A 91 14.06 -29.78 9.07
C LYS A 91 15.19 -29.03 9.79
N GLU A 92 14.91 -28.39 10.92
CA GLU A 92 15.88 -27.59 11.71
C GLU A 92 16.60 -26.49 10.89
N LEU A 93 15.92 -25.98 9.85
CA LEU A 93 16.48 -25.05 8.87
C LEU A 93 16.47 -23.59 9.34
N GLU A 94 16.47 -23.34 10.66
CA GLU A 94 16.44 -21.99 11.21
C GLU A 94 17.53 -21.11 10.58
N PHE A 95 17.12 -19.97 10.04
CA PHE A 95 17.99 -18.97 9.38
C PHE A 95 18.52 -19.33 7.98
N SER A 96 18.07 -20.43 7.38
CA SER A 96 18.48 -20.81 6.03
C SER A 96 17.58 -20.19 4.94
N ARG A 97 18.16 -20.08 3.74
CA ARG A 97 17.44 -19.77 2.49
C ARG A 97 17.24 -21.07 1.74
N TYR A 98 15.98 -21.42 1.49
CA TYR A 98 15.63 -22.61 0.72
C TYR A 98 15.06 -22.21 -0.63
N GLU A 99 15.58 -22.82 -1.70
CA GLU A 99 15.17 -22.50 -3.08
C GLU A 99 14.69 -23.75 -3.81
N TRP A 100 13.43 -23.72 -4.27
CA TRP A 100 12.91 -24.68 -5.22
C TRP A 100 13.17 -24.16 -6.63
N LYS A 101 14.35 -24.47 -7.18
CA LYS A 101 14.82 -23.96 -8.49
C LYS A 101 13.82 -24.23 -9.62
N SER A 102 13.27 -25.45 -9.67
CA SER A 102 12.29 -25.87 -10.69
C SER A 102 10.99 -25.05 -10.64
N LEU A 103 10.59 -24.58 -9.46
CA LEU A 103 9.38 -23.79 -9.26
C LEU A 103 9.64 -22.28 -9.32
N GLY A 104 10.90 -21.87 -9.20
CA GLY A 104 11.30 -20.47 -9.09
C GLY A 104 10.79 -19.82 -7.81
N ILE A 105 10.76 -20.56 -6.70
CA ILE A 105 10.25 -20.09 -5.39
C ILE A 105 11.39 -20.15 -4.37
N VAL A 106 11.41 -19.16 -3.49
CA VAL A 106 12.39 -19.05 -2.41
C VAL A 106 11.65 -18.85 -1.10
N ALA A 107 11.96 -19.70 -0.13
CA ALA A 107 11.65 -19.51 1.27
C ALA A 107 12.88 -18.95 1.99
N LYS A 108 12.67 -17.97 2.86
CA LYS A 108 13.73 -17.44 3.73
C LYS A 108 13.22 -17.08 5.10
N TYR A 109 14.06 -17.37 6.09
CA TYR A 109 13.89 -16.93 7.45
C TYR A 109 14.76 -15.69 7.67
N THR A 110 14.17 -14.59 8.12
CA THR A 110 14.91 -13.35 8.38
C THR A 110 14.68 -12.93 9.82
N ARG A 111 15.77 -12.67 10.57
CA ARG A 111 15.67 -12.10 11.91
C ARG A 111 15.10 -10.68 11.81
N VAL A 112 14.05 -10.43 12.57
CA VAL A 112 13.44 -9.11 12.68
C VAL A 112 13.50 -8.70 14.14
N TYR A 113 14.19 -7.59 14.37
CA TYR A 113 14.35 -7.02 15.69
C TYR A 113 13.16 -6.09 15.96
N LYS A 114 12.49 -6.31 17.08
CA LYS A 114 11.53 -5.37 17.63
C LYS A 114 12.29 -4.43 18.56
N TYR A 115 12.30 -3.15 18.20
CA TYR A 115 12.95 -2.12 18.99
C TYR A 115 11.91 -1.36 19.82
N GLU A 116 12.24 -1.14 21.07
CA GLU A 116 11.64 -0.10 21.89
C GLU A 116 12.48 1.16 21.76
N TRP A 117 11.82 2.29 21.48
CA TRP A 117 12.48 3.56 21.23
C TRP A 117 12.17 4.54 22.36
N ASN A 118 13.20 5.19 22.89
CA ASN A 118 13.00 6.41 23.67
C ASN A 118 12.68 7.55 22.71
N LYS A 119 11.39 7.76 22.45
CA LYS A 119 10.93 8.65 21.39
C LYS A 119 11.24 10.12 21.69
N GLU A 120 11.06 10.52 22.94
CA GLU A 120 11.18 11.91 23.38
C GLU A 120 12.64 12.38 23.23
N GLU A 121 13.59 11.67 23.86
CA GLU A 121 15.02 11.99 23.73
C GLU A 121 15.51 11.91 22.28
N LEU A 122 15.00 10.96 21.48
CA LEU A 122 15.34 10.89 20.06
C LEU A 122 14.81 12.13 19.30
N GLN A 123 13.58 12.58 19.59
CA GLN A 123 13.00 13.74 18.95
C GLN A 123 13.76 15.01 19.31
N GLU A 124 14.14 15.18 20.58
CA GLU A 124 14.98 16.28 21.06
C GLU A 124 16.33 16.29 20.35
N LEU A 125 17.05 15.16 20.32
CA LEU A 125 18.32 15.08 19.60
C LEU A 125 18.16 15.46 18.11
N LEU A 126 17.15 14.91 17.44
CA LEU A 126 16.93 15.21 16.02
C LEU A 126 16.54 16.68 15.81
N TYR A 127 15.87 17.30 16.80
CA TYR A 127 15.52 18.72 16.78
C TYR A 127 16.78 19.59 16.91
N ASP A 128 17.65 19.28 17.87
CA ASP A 128 18.91 19.99 18.10
C ASP A 128 19.85 19.90 16.89
N LEU A 129 19.84 18.75 16.20
CA LEU A 129 20.55 18.55 14.94
C LEU A 129 19.89 19.26 13.74
N GLY A 130 18.72 19.87 13.91
CA GLY A 130 17.98 20.57 12.85
C GLY A 130 17.38 19.66 11.78
N ILE A 131 17.33 18.34 12.03
CA ILE A 131 16.91 17.34 11.04
C ILE A 131 15.53 16.76 11.31
N LEU A 132 14.98 16.95 12.51
CA LEU A 132 13.65 16.47 12.89
C LEU A 132 12.58 16.79 11.83
N PRO A 133 12.48 18.02 11.28
CA PRO A 133 11.44 18.30 10.28
C PRO A 133 11.62 17.53 8.96
N HIS A 134 12.82 17.02 8.67
CA HIS A 134 13.09 16.24 7.46
C HIS A 134 12.83 14.74 7.62
N VAL A 135 12.89 14.23 8.85
CA VAL A 135 12.77 12.79 9.16
C VAL A 135 11.51 12.45 9.95
N SER A 136 10.58 13.39 10.11
CA SER A 136 9.35 13.18 10.86
C SER A 136 8.11 13.65 10.11
N LYS A 137 6.96 13.17 10.56
CA LYS A 137 5.63 13.67 10.16
C LYS A 137 4.80 13.90 11.41
N ILE A 138 3.92 14.89 11.38
CA ILE A 138 2.96 15.10 12.47
C ILE A 138 2.01 13.90 12.56
N ASP A 139 1.89 13.32 13.76
CA ASP A 139 0.90 12.28 14.06
C ASP A 139 -0.39 12.96 14.51
N GLU A 140 -1.38 12.99 13.62
CA GLU A 140 -2.66 13.65 13.87
C GLU A 140 -3.42 13.08 15.07
N LYS A 141 -3.08 11.85 15.52
CA LYS A 141 -3.69 11.24 16.71
C LYS A 141 -3.20 11.87 18.01
N LEU A 142 -2.04 12.52 18.00
CA LEU A 142 -1.46 13.19 19.16
C LEU A 142 -1.92 14.66 19.25
N LEU A 143 -2.62 15.17 18.23
CA LEU A 143 -3.09 16.56 18.19
C LEU A 143 -4.43 16.72 18.90
N THR A 144 -4.52 17.75 19.74
CA THR A 144 -5.80 18.25 20.27
C THR A 144 -6.59 18.99 19.17
N PRO A 145 -7.92 19.17 19.33
CA PRO A 145 -8.73 19.93 18.37
C PRO A 145 -8.17 21.34 18.10
N ASP A 146 -7.71 22.04 19.14
CA ASP A 146 -7.15 23.39 19.01
C ASP A 146 -5.83 23.38 18.23
N GLN A 147 -4.97 22.39 18.50
CA GLN A 147 -3.73 22.22 17.74
C GLN A 147 -4.00 21.90 16.27
N LYS A 148 -5.07 21.17 15.94
CA LYS A 148 -5.45 20.93 14.54
C LYS A 148 -5.84 22.22 13.83
N ILE A 149 -6.63 23.08 14.50
CA ILE A 149 -6.99 24.40 13.97
C ILE A 149 -5.74 25.23 13.76
N LEU A 150 -4.86 25.29 14.76
CA LEU A 150 -3.59 26.01 14.71
C LEU A 150 -2.69 25.55 13.55
N LEU A 151 -2.66 24.25 13.24
CA LEU A 151 -1.84 23.68 12.17
C LEU A 151 -2.47 23.75 10.78
N THR A 152 -3.71 24.23 10.65
CA THR A 152 -4.39 24.37 9.35
C THR A 152 -3.57 25.13 8.29
N PRO A 153 -2.86 26.23 8.61
CA PRO A 153 -2.03 26.96 7.65
C PRO A 153 -0.83 26.16 7.12
N PHE A 154 -0.47 25.07 7.79
CA PHE A 154 0.71 24.25 7.48
C PHE A 154 0.35 22.97 6.73
N VAL A 155 -0.92 22.77 6.33
CA VAL A 155 -1.32 21.58 5.57
C VAL A 155 -0.74 21.64 4.15
N LEU A 156 0.07 20.65 3.78
CA LEU A 156 0.62 20.48 2.43
C LEU A 156 -0.38 19.83 1.49
N ASN A 157 -1.00 18.74 1.96
CA ASN A 157 -1.86 17.93 1.12
C ASN A 157 -2.92 17.22 1.98
N ASP A 158 -4.14 17.16 1.43
CA ASP A 158 -5.22 16.34 1.95
C ASP A 158 -5.26 15.03 1.14
N ARG A 159 -4.52 14.02 1.61
CA ARG A 159 -4.53 12.71 0.97
C ARG A 159 -5.81 11.98 1.33
N LYS A 160 -6.74 12.00 0.41
CA LYS A 160 -7.98 11.23 0.49
C LYS A 160 -7.73 9.79 0.08
N THR A 161 -8.29 8.85 0.83
CA THR A 161 -8.31 7.43 0.48
C THR A 161 -9.67 6.84 0.76
N ILE A 162 -10.15 5.93 -0.08
CA ILE A 162 -11.43 5.29 0.14
C ILE A 162 -11.22 3.97 0.88
N ARG A 163 -12.08 3.70 1.87
CA ARG A 163 -12.12 2.44 2.59
C ARG A 163 -13.52 1.85 2.46
N TYR A 164 -13.59 0.59 2.08
CA TYR A 164 -14.85 -0.16 2.04
C TYR A 164 -15.02 -0.96 3.33
N PHE A 165 -16.21 -0.89 3.91
CA PHE A 165 -16.63 -1.62 5.09
C PHE A 165 -17.84 -2.50 4.72
N PRO A 166 -17.65 -3.82 4.52
CA PRO A 166 -18.74 -4.73 4.22
C PRO A 166 -19.72 -4.82 5.39
N ASN A 167 -21.02 -4.90 5.11
CA ASN A 167 -22.05 -5.18 6.11
C ASN A 167 -22.13 -6.68 6.44
N ASN A 168 -22.92 -7.07 7.45
CA ASN A 168 -22.98 -8.47 7.87
C ASN A 168 -23.51 -9.43 6.79
N GLN A 169 -24.33 -8.95 5.84
CA GLN A 169 -24.83 -9.72 4.69
C GLN A 169 -23.75 -10.00 3.62
N SER A 170 -22.70 -9.18 3.54
CA SER A 170 -21.53 -9.40 2.67
C SER A 170 -20.35 -10.05 3.40
N LYS A 171 -20.45 -10.21 4.74
CA LYS A 171 -19.48 -10.95 5.56
C LYS A 171 -19.77 -12.45 5.63
N SER A 172 -20.93 -12.92 5.16
CA SER A 172 -21.42 -14.32 5.26
C SER A 172 -20.68 -15.30 4.33
N VAL A 173 -19.37 -15.15 4.28
CA VAL A 173 -18.44 -16.01 3.58
C VAL A 173 -17.26 -16.21 4.54
N ASP A 174 -17.58 -16.79 5.69
CA ASP A 174 -16.73 -17.86 6.23
C ASP A 174 -16.91 -19.08 5.29
N VAL A 175 -16.54 -18.91 4.02
CA VAL A 175 -16.44 -20.01 3.07
C VAL A 175 -15.29 -20.85 3.59
N VAL A 176 -15.65 -22.00 4.16
CA VAL A 176 -15.04 -23.33 3.96
C VAL A 176 -13.58 -23.29 3.48
N LEU A 177 -12.72 -22.52 4.15
CA LEU A 177 -11.26 -22.52 3.94
C LEU A 177 -10.63 -23.79 4.51
N THR A 178 -11.41 -24.52 5.30
CA THR A 178 -11.03 -25.73 5.99
C THR A 178 -10.89 -26.92 5.05
N THR A 179 -11.67 -27.05 3.97
CA THR A 179 -11.61 -28.27 3.13
C THR A 179 -10.29 -28.42 2.40
N VAL A 180 -9.77 -27.41 1.70
CA VAL A 180 -8.54 -27.61 0.91
C VAL A 180 -7.33 -27.94 1.79
N VAL A 181 -7.19 -27.34 2.98
CA VAL A 181 -6.05 -27.66 3.87
C VAL A 181 -6.31 -28.91 4.72
N GLN A 182 -7.55 -29.19 5.14
CA GLN A 182 -7.86 -30.38 5.94
C GLN A 182 -7.92 -31.66 5.10
N ASP A 183 -8.39 -31.60 3.86
CA ASP A 183 -8.46 -32.76 2.94
C ASP A 183 -7.10 -33.04 2.26
N SER A 184 -6.13 -32.14 2.44
CA SER A 184 -4.80 -32.22 1.78
C SER A 184 -3.70 -32.87 2.61
N LYS A 185 -4.04 -33.66 3.65
CA LYS A 185 -3.02 -34.37 4.45
C LYS A 185 -2.09 -35.26 3.62
N ASP A 186 -2.54 -35.69 2.44
CA ASP A 186 -1.78 -36.53 1.51
C ASP A 186 -1.12 -35.74 0.36
N CYS A 187 -1.25 -34.41 0.32
CA CYS A 187 -0.63 -33.60 -0.73
C CYS A 187 0.84 -33.33 -0.45
N SER A 188 1.68 -33.41 -1.50
CA SER A 188 3.11 -33.13 -1.38
C SER A 188 3.38 -31.63 -1.15
N LEU A 189 4.53 -31.30 -0.53
CA LEU A 189 4.99 -29.92 -0.37
C LEU A 189 5.05 -29.16 -1.70
N GLU A 190 5.43 -29.84 -2.78
CA GLU A 190 5.50 -29.29 -4.13
C GLU A 190 4.14 -28.84 -4.65
N PHE A 191 3.08 -29.59 -4.34
CA PHE A 191 1.71 -29.20 -4.66
C PHE A 191 1.36 -27.85 -4.00
N PHE A 192 1.63 -27.69 -2.71
CA PHE A 192 1.36 -26.44 -2.00
C PHE A 192 2.16 -25.25 -2.52
N LEU A 193 3.40 -25.47 -2.97
CA LEU A 193 4.24 -24.43 -3.57
C LEU A 193 3.68 -23.95 -4.91
N LEU A 194 3.24 -24.87 -5.76
CA LEU A 194 2.56 -24.56 -7.02
C LEU A 194 1.22 -23.85 -6.78
N TRP A 195 0.46 -24.33 -5.80
CA TRP A 195 -0.80 -23.72 -5.39
C TRP A 195 -0.60 -22.29 -4.89
N TRP A 196 0.36 -22.08 -3.99
CA TRP A 196 0.75 -20.76 -3.51
C TRP A 196 1.10 -19.82 -4.66
N LYS A 197 1.92 -20.26 -5.61
CA LYS A 197 2.34 -19.45 -6.76
C LYS A 197 1.13 -19.02 -7.61
N LYS A 198 0.22 -19.95 -7.90
CA LYS A 198 -1.02 -19.68 -8.66
C LYS A 198 -1.91 -18.67 -7.92
N LEU A 199 -2.18 -18.90 -6.64
CA LEU A 199 -2.99 -18.01 -5.81
C LEU A 199 -2.35 -16.62 -5.70
N ASN A 200 -1.05 -16.54 -5.48
CA ASN A 200 -0.32 -15.29 -5.29
C ASN A 200 -0.37 -14.42 -6.54
N GLY A 201 -0.26 -15.03 -7.72
CA GLY A 201 -0.44 -14.33 -9.00
C GLY A 201 -1.86 -13.75 -9.13
N LYS A 202 -2.89 -14.56 -8.90
CA LYS A 202 -4.29 -14.12 -8.98
C LYS A 202 -4.62 -13.02 -7.96
N TYR A 203 -4.16 -13.18 -6.72
CA TYR A 203 -4.32 -12.16 -5.67
C TYR A 203 -3.71 -10.82 -6.09
N HIS A 204 -2.51 -10.83 -6.65
CA HIS A 204 -1.86 -9.59 -7.08
C HIS A 204 -2.59 -8.88 -8.23
N ILE A 205 -3.20 -9.63 -9.16
CA ILE A 205 -4.05 -9.06 -10.22
C ILE A 205 -5.28 -8.38 -9.60
N LEU A 206 -6.05 -9.10 -8.78
CA LEU A 206 -7.25 -8.56 -8.14
C LEU A 206 -6.94 -7.37 -7.22
N LEU A 207 -5.85 -7.45 -6.46
CA LEU A 207 -5.40 -6.37 -5.58
C LEU A 207 -4.99 -5.12 -6.38
N ALA A 208 -4.36 -5.29 -7.54
CA ALA A 208 -3.98 -4.19 -8.40
C ALA A 208 -5.22 -3.51 -9.00
N GLU A 209 -6.18 -4.28 -9.51
CA GLU A 209 -7.48 -3.77 -9.99
C GLU A 209 -8.20 -2.97 -8.89
N TRP A 210 -8.32 -3.55 -7.69
CA TRP A 210 -8.97 -2.91 -6.55
C TRP A 210 -8.26 -1.61 -6.12
N LYS A 211 -6.92 -1.62 -6.03
CA LYS A 211 -6.14 -0.41 -5.71
C LYS A 211 -6.32 0.67 -6.77
N LYS A 212 -6.40 0.31 -8.05
CA LYS A 212 -6.62 1.25 -9.14
C LYS A 212 -7.99 1.92 -9.00
N LEU A 213 -9.06 1.13 -8.81
CA LEU A 213 -10.41 1.67 -8.59
C LEU A 213 -10.46 2.62 -7.39
N LYS A 214 -9.83 2.24 -6.27
CA LYS A 214 -9.71 3.11 -5.09
C LYS A 214 -8.98 4.42 -5.38
N SER A 215 -7.90 4.38 -6.17
CA SER A 215 -7.12 5.57 -6.48
C SER A 215 -7.90 6.54 -7.36
N ILE A 216 -8.60 6.04 -8.39
CA ILE A 216 -9.45 6.84 -9.28
C ILE A 216 -10.55 7.51 -8.45
N ALA A 217 -11.22 6.74 -7.60
CA ALA A 217 -12.29 7.25 -6.77
C ALA A 217 -11.79 8.29 -5.73
N ALA A 218 -10.56 8.13 -5.21
CA ALA A 218 -9.96 9.07 -4.26
C ALA A 218 -9.52 10.41 -4.88
N ILE A 219 -9.11 10.42 -6.15
CA ILE A 219 -8.68 11.64 -6.88
C ILE A 219 -9.88 12.54 -7.18
N SER A 220 -11.07 11.96 -7.34
CA SER A 220 -12.25 12.73 -7.72
C SER A 220 -12.70 13.70 -6.61
N GLN A 221 -12.65 15.00 -6.91
CA GLN A 221 -12.83 16.14 -5.99
C GLN A 221 -14.23 16.24 -5.34
N SER A 222 -15.19 15.42 -5.78
CA SER A 222 -16.61 15.53 -5.40
C SER A 222 -17.03 14.82 -4.12
N PHE A 223 -16.06 14.29 -3.39
CA PHE A 223 -16.27 13.76 -2.05
C PHE A 223 -16.38 14.87 -0.98
N SER A 224 -16.46 16.14 -1.37
CA SER A 224 -16.42 17.29 -0.43
C SER A 224 -17.64 17.42 0.49
N VAL A 225 -18.74 16.70 0.23
CA VAL A 225 -19.97 16.82 1.03
C VAL A 225 -20.32 15.54 1.80
N GLU A 226 -20.17 14.35 1.22
CA GLU A 226 -20.56 13.08 1.84
C GLU A 226 -19.33 12.26 2.21
N THR A 227 -18.95 12.21 3.49
CA THR A 227 -17.79 11.42 3.95
C THR A 227 -18.02 9.91 3.89
N LYS A 228 -19.28 9.48 3.74
CA LYS A 228 -19.70 8.08 3.71
C LYS A 228 -20.78 7.87 2.65
N ILE A 229 -20.63 6.81 1.87
CA ILE A 229 -21.65 6.33 0.93
C ILE A 229 -22.15 4.99 1.44
N HIS A 230 -23.42 4.95 1.81
CA HIS A 230 -24.11 3.72 2.20
C HIS A 230 -24.64 2.99 0.96
N TRP A 231 -24.57 1.67 0.99
CA TRP A 231 -25.13 0.79 -0.02
C TRP A 231 -25.49 -0.56 0.59
N GLU A 232 -26.27 -1.37 -0.13
CA GLU A 232 -26.83 -2.67 0.26
C GLU A 232 -25.79 -3.68 0.73
N LEU A 233 -24.56 -3.62 0.21
CA LEU A 233 -23.47 -4.52 0.59
C LEU A 233 -22.46 -3.88 1.56
N GLY A 234 -22.67 -2.65 2.03
CA GLY A 234 -21.76 -2.01 2.98
C GLY A 234 -21.59 -0.50 2.77
N VAL A 235 -20.49 0.03 3.29
CA VAL A 235 -20.24 1.48 3.34
C VAL A 235 -18.87 1.80 2.74
N PHE A 236 -18.83 2.76 1.82
CA PHE A 236 -17.57 3.39 1.39
C PHE A 236 -17.34 4.65 2.23
N CYS A 237 -16.25 4.68 2.99
CA CYS A 237 -15.85 5.84 3.76
C CYS A 237 -14.64 6.51 3.11
N LEU A 238 -14.70 7.83 2.98
CA LEU A 238 -13.53 8.63 2.67
C LEU A 238 -12.71 8.85 3.94
N GLN A 239 -11.43 8.56 3.87
CA GLN A 239 -10.47 8.89 4.90
C GLN A 239 -9.56 9.98 4.36
N SER A 240 -9.71 11.18 4.91
CA SER A 240 -8.71 12.23 4.79
C SER A 240 -7.56 11.92 5.72
N LYS A 241 -6.34 12.04 5.21
CA LYS A 241 -5.13 12.10 6.02
C LYS A 241 -4.42 13.39 5.64
N LEU A 242 -4.37 14.31 6.61
CA LEU A 242 -3.66 15.57 6.44
C LEU A 242 -2.16 15.30 6.53
N GLU A 243 -1.42 15.81 5.54
CA GLU A 243 0.03 15.90 5.58
C GLU A 243 0.42 17.34 5.88
N TYR A 244 1.20 17.53 6.93
CA TYR A 244 1.64 18.84 7.40
C TYR A 244 3.07 19.14 6.94
N ASP A 245 3.36 20.41 6.68
CA ASP A 245 4.68 20.94 6.36
C ASP A 245 5.50 21.08 7.64
N THR A 246 6.17 20.01 8.03
CA THR A 246 7.04 19.98 9.20
C THR A 246 8.18 21.00 9.13
N LEU A 247 8.63 21.39 7.93
CA LEU A 247 9.68 22.40 7.76
C LEU A 247 9.16 23.81 8.04
N ARG A 248 7.95 24.13 7.58
CA ARG A 248 7.33 25.41 7.92
C ARG A 248 6.97 25.51 9.40
N ILE A 249 6.53 24.40 10.01
CA ILE A 249 6.28 24.33 11.46
C ILE A 249 7.58 24.52 12.25
N PHE A 250 8.69 23.94 11.81
CA PHE A 250 9.98 24.12 12.46
C PHE A 250 10.49 25.57 12.39
N LYS A 251 10.17 26.30 11.31
CA LYS A 251 10.51 27.71 11.14
C LYS A 251 9.58 28.68 11.87
N SER A 252 8.47 28.19 12.43
CA SER A 252 7.57 28.99 13.26
C SER A 252 7.85 28.74 14.75
N ASP A 253 7.24 29.53 15.62
CA ASP A 253 7.38 29.41 17.08
C ASP A 253 6.63 28.19 17.67
N LEU A 254 6.39 27.14 16.87
CA LEU A 254 5.64 25.93 17.24
C LEU A 254 6.55 24.72 17.49
N HIS A 255 7.76 24.97 18.02
CA HIS A 255 8.78 23.94 18.25
C HIS A 255 8.32 22.84 19.22
N ASP A 256 7.72 23.22 20.36
CA ASP A 256 7.23 22.28 21.36
C ASP A 256 6.18 21.31 20.79
N LEU A 257 5.30 21.84 19.92
CA LEU A 257 4.30 21.05 19.24
C LEU A 257 4.96 20.06 18.29
N LEU A 258 5.96 20.51 17.52
CA LEU A 258 6.68 19.64 16.60
C LEU A 258 7.34 18.47 17.35
N ILE A 259 8.06 18.73 18.44
CA ILE A 259 8.73 17.68 19.22
C ILE A 259 7.70 16.68 19.76
N LYS A 260 6.65 17.16 20.44
CA LYS A 260 5.66 16.31 21.11
C LYS A 260 4.73 15.53 20.17
N CYS A 261 4.35 16.14 19.05
CA CYS A 261 3.32 15.59 18.16
C CYS A 261 3.89 14.98 16.88
N CYS A 262 5.19 15.06 16.63
CA CYS A 262 5.78 14.39 15.47
C CYS A 262 5.96 12.89 15.72
N LYS A 263 6.12 12.16 14.63
CA LYS A 263 6.52 10.77 14.60
C LYS A 263 7.68 10.64 13.62
N VAL A 264 8.81 10.18 14.13
CA VAL A 264 10.00 9.93 13.31
C VAL A 264 9.72 8.79 12.34
N GLU A 265 9.95 9.04 11.06
CA GLU A 265 9.91 8.04 10.00
C GLU A 265 11.26 7.35 9.90
N ILE A 266 11.36 6.15 10.49
CA ILE A 266 12.61 5.37 10.55
C ILE A 266 13.22 5.18 9.15
N SER A 267 12.41 5.03 8.11
CA SER A 267 12.91 4.90 6.73
C SER A 267 13.63 6.14 6.21
N GLU A 268 13.20 7.34 6.61
CA GLU A 268 13.90 8.58 6.27
C GLU A 268 15.10 8.79 7.18
N LEU A 269 15.00 8.45 8.47
CA LEU A 269 16.14 8.45 9.37
C LEU A 269 17.28 7.54 8.87
N ASP A 270 16.94 6.32 8.43
CA ASP A 270 17.86 5.37 7.81
C ASP A 270 18.53 5.95 6.54
N ARG A 271 17.84 6.84 5.82
CA ARG A 271 18.40 7.53 4.66
C ARG A 271 19.44 8.58 5.07
N PHE A 272 19.21 9.31 6.15
CA PHE A 272 20.19 10.25 6.70
C PHE A 272 21.41 9.53 7.29
N LEU A 273 21.17 8.41 8.00
CA LEU A 273 22.23 7.51 8.46
C LEU A 273 23.07 6.98 7.30
N ALA A 274 22.43 6.53 6.22
CA ALA A 274 23.14 6.03 5.03
C ALA A 274 23.95 7.10 4.29
N LYS A 275 23.60 8.38 4.43
CA LYS A 275 24.38 9.51 3.90
C LYS A 275 25.55 9.92 4.82
N GLY A 276 25.67 9.33 6.02
CA GLY A 276 26.68 9.72 7.00
C GLY A 276 26.40 11.05 7.70
N LEU A 277 25.18 11.58 7.59
CA LEU A 277 24.80 12.85 8.25
C LEU A 277 24.57 12.69 9.77
N ILE A 278 24.36 11.46 10.22
CA ILE A 278 24.12 11.12 11.62
C ILE A 278 24.91 9.86 11.92
N ASN A 279 25.50 9.78 13.12
CA ASN A 279 26.18 8.59 13.54
C ASN A 279 25.15 7.52 13.96
N LYS A 280 25.26 6.33 13.38
CA LYS A 280 24.39 5.20 13.75
C LYS A 280 24.51 4.84 15.23
N ARG A 281 25.72 4.97 15.81
CA ARG A 281 25.94 4.64 17.23
C ARG A 281 25.15 5.55 18.16
N GLU A 282 25.00 6.83 17.82
CA GLU A 282 24.20 7.78 18.61
C GLU A 282 22.72 7.40 18.57
N ILE A 283 22.17 7.12 17.38
CA ILE A 283 20.79 6.67 17.24
C ILE A 283 20.54 5.33 17.95
N ASP A 284 21.53 4.44 17.92
CA ASP A 284 21.45 3.14 18.56
C ASP A 284 21.32 3.25 20.10
N ASN A 285 21.76 4.34 20.73
CA ASN A 285 21.59 4.57 22.17
C ASN A 285 20.12 4.80 22.57
N PHE A 286 19.30 5.31 21.66
CA PHE A 286 17.87 5.59 21.92
C PHE A 286 16.95 4.41 21.61
N ARG A 287 17.51 3.26 21.22
CA ARG A 287 16.73 2.05 20.97
C ARG A 287 17.26 0.88 21.77
N LYS A 288 16.33 0.11 22.35
CA LYS A 288 16.62 -1.15 23.01
C LYS A 288 15.97 -2.27 22.23
N ILE A 289 16.70 -3.37 22.03
CA ILE A 289 16.13 -4.57 21.44
C ILE A 289 15.17 -5.15 22.48
N GLN A 290 13.88 -5.07 22.21
CA GLN A 290 12.84 -5.63 23.08
C GLN A 290 12.67 -7.12 22.79
N ASP A 291 12.71 -7.50 21.51
CA ASP A 291 12.46 -8.87 21.09
C ASP A 291 13.11 -9.16 19.72
N ILE A 292 13.41 -10.43 19.46
CA ILE A 292 13.95 -10.90 18.19
C ILE A 292 13.06 -12.04 17.71
N PHE A 293 12.34 -11.81 16.62
CA PHE A 293 11.48 -12.83 16.03
C PHE A 293 11.95 -13.20 14.62
N VAL A 294 11.71 -14.45 14.23
CA VAL A 294 12.06 -14.93 12.91
C VAL A 294 10.86 -14.74 11.97
N ARG A 295 11.05 -13.94 10.93
CA ARG A 295 10.04 -13.74 9.88
C ARG A 295 10.27 -14.74 8.75
N PHE A 296 9.30 -15.61 8.54
CA PHE A 296 9.23 -16.46 7.36
C PHE A 296 8.67 -15.69 6.15
N THR A 297 9.40 -15.72 5.04
CA THR A 297 9.02 -15.08 3.77
C THR A 297 9.07 -16.09 2.65
N LEU A 298 7.97 -16.20 1.91
CA LEU A 298 7.89 -16.97 0.68
C LEU A 298 7.78 -15.98 -0.48
N ILE A 299 8.65 -16.09 -1.48
CA ILE A 299 8.74 -15.13 -2.59
C ILE A 299 9.15 -15.83 -3.87
N GLU A 300 8.67 -15.34 -5.01
CA GLU A 300 9.17 -15.78 -6.31
C GLU A 300 10.62 -15.31 -6.51
N LYS A 301 11.45 -16.18 -7.07
CA LYS A 301 12.87 -15.91 -7.34
C LYS A 301 13.07 -14.68 -8.23
N SER A 302 12.20 -14.50 -9.23
CA SER A 302 12.19 -13.32 -10.11
C SER A 302 12.03 -12.01 -9.31
N ARG A 303 11.17 -12.00 -8.29
CA ARG A 303 10.93 -10.84 -7.43
C ARG A 303 12.05 -10.63 -6.43
N GLU A 304 12.63 -11.69 -5.90
CA GLU A 304 13.85 -11.61 -5.07
C GLU A 304 14.99 -10.93 -5.85
N ASN A 305 15.24 -11.36 -7.08
CA ASN A 305 16.29 -10.79 -7.94
C ASN A 305 16.05 -9.29 -8.21
N LYS A 306 14.82 -8.89 -8.52
CA LYS A 306 14.47 -7.46 -8.69
C LYS A 306 14.75 -6.63 -7.44
N ILE A 307 14.47 -7.16 -6.25
CA ILE A 307 14.79 -6.49 -4.98
C ILE A 307 16.31 -6.35 -4.84
N PHE A 308 17.07 -7.41 -5.10
CA PHE A 308 18.52 -7.40 -5.01
C PHE A 308 19.16 -6.41 -6.00
N GLU A 309 18.69 -6.37 -7.24
CA GLU A 309 19.13 -5.41 -8.25
C GLU A 309 18.85 -3.97 -7.83
N TYR A 310 17.65 -3.70 -7.31
CA TYR A 310 17.28 -2.37 -6.82
C TYR A 310 18.21 -1.92 -5.67
N LEU A 311 18.48 -2.82 -4.71
CA LEU A 311 19.38 -2.55 -3.59
C LEU A 311 20.82 -2.32 -4.04
N SER A 312 21.29 -3.12 -5.00
CA SER A 312 22.63 -2.99 -5.59
C SER A 312 22.79 -1.63 -6.29
N LYS A 313 21.82 -1.27 -7.17
CA LYS A 313 21.79 0.04 -7.83
C LYS A 313 21.73 1.20 -6.83
N ARG A 314 20.95 1.06 -5.76
CA ARG A 314 20.86 2.07 -4.69
C ARG A 314 22.19 2.23 -3.96
N ARG A 315 22.90 1.13 -3.65
CA ARG A 315 24.22 1.17 -3.00
C ARG A 315 25.26 1.87 -3.87
N SER A 316 25.31 1.55 -5.17
CA SER A 316 26.24 2.21 -6.12
C SER A 316 26.00 3.71 -6.22
N LYS A 317 24.74 4.17 -6.23
CA LYS A 317 24.41 5.61 -6.24
C LYS A 317 24.85 6.36 -4.98
N ILE A 318 24.81 5.71 -3.82
CA ILE A 318 25.27 6.32 -2.56
C ILE A 318 26.80 6.43 -2.56
N LEU A 319 27.51 5.40 -3.01
CA LEU A 319 28.98 5.41 -3.09
C LEU A 319 29.50 6.46 -4.09
N ASN A 320 28.80 6.65 -5.21
CA ASN A 320 29.19 7.65 -6.23
C ASN A 320 28.83 9.10 -5.85
N PHE A 321 28.11 9.34 -4.76
CA PHE A 321 27.86 10.69 -4.22
C PHE A 321 28.94 11.14 -3.21
N ASN A 322 29.88 10.24 -2.88
CA ASN A 322 31.00 10.48 -1.95
C ASN A 322 32.35 10.64 -2.68
N LEU A 323 32.32 10.84 -4.00
CA LEU A 323 33.42 11.30 -4.85
C LEU A 323 32.98 12.63 -5.47
#